data_AF-A0A2M7CNB0-F1
#
_entry.id   AF-A0A2M7CNB0-F1
#
_cell.length_a   1.000
_cell.length_b   1.000
_cell.length_c   1.000
_cell.angle_alpha   90.00
_cell.angle_beta   90.00
_cell.angle_gamma   90.00
#
_symmetry.space_group_name_H-M   'P 1'
#
loop_
_entity.id
_entity.type
_entity.pdbx_description
1 polymer ?
#
loop_
_entity_poly.entity_id
_entity_poly.type
_entity_poly.pdbx_seq_one_letter_code
_entity_poly.pdbx_strand_id
1 'polypeptide(L)'
;MHSFTDRVTHLEAEGAYAVLARALEMEREGREILHLELGQPDFRTPEHVSQAGIAAIEEGLTRYTPPAGLMKFRELIAADAGA
;
A
#
# COMPACT_ATOMS: atom_id res chain seq x y z
N MET A 1 -30.80 -12.45 -8.21
CA MET A 1 -29.57 -12.63 -7.41
C MET A 1 -28.43 -12.74 -8.39
N HIS A 2 -27.57 -11.73 -8.48
CA HIS A 2 -26.46 -11.75 -9.43
C HIS A 2 -25.39 -12.71 -8.91
N SER A 3 -25.09 -13.75 -9.69
CA SER A 3 -23.97 -14.65 -9.40
C SER A 3 -22.68 -13.95 -9.79
N PHE A 4 -21.65 -14.06 -8.94
CA PHE A 4 -20.30 -13.75 -9.35
C PHE A 4 -19.84 -14.73 -10.44
N THR A 5 -18.84 -14.32 -11.22
CA THR A 5 -18.15 -15.21 -12.16
C THR A 5 -17.31 -16.23 -11.39
N ASP A 6 -17.17 -17.45 -11.92
CA ASP A 6 -16.49 -18.56 -11.22
C ASP A 6 -15.07 -18.23 -10.75
N ARG A 7 -14.31 -17.40 -11.48
CA ARG A 7 -12.94 -17.03 -11.08
C ARG A 7 -12.85 -16.35 -9.72
N VAL A 8 -13.90 -15.64 -9.30
CA VAL A 8 -13.95 -14.93 -8.01
C VAL A 8 -14.11 -15.91 -6.85
N THR A 9 -14.69 -17.09 -7.07
CA THR A 9 -14.93 -18.07 -6.01
C THR A 9 -13.65 -18.75 -5.52
N HIS A 10 -12.56 -18.64 -6.28
CA HIS A 10 -11.23 -19.14 -5.91
C HIS A 10 -10.41 -18.17 -5.05
N LEU A 11 -10.91 -16.96 -4.77
CA LEU A 11 -10.21 -16.01 -3.91
C LEU A 11 -10.45 -16.34 -2.43
N GLU A 12 -9.37 -16.45 -1.67
CA GLU A 12 -9.42 -16.64 -0.22
C GLU A 12 -9.23 -15.30 0.51
N ALA A 13 -9.70 -15.23 1.76
CA ALA A 13 -9.50 -14.05 2.59
C ALA A 13 -8.01 -13.89 2.98
N GLU A 14 -7.57 -12.65 3.10
CA GLU A 14 -6.20 -12.33 3.51
C GLU A 14 -5.94 -12.78 4.96
N GLY A 15 -5.00 -13.70 5.13
CA GLY A 15 -4.69 -14.32 6.42
C GLY A 15 -3.99 -13.35 7.39
N ALA A 16 -3.16 -12.44 6.87
CA ALA A 16 -2.42 -11.49 7.72
C ALA A 16 -3.35 -10.59 8.53
N TYR A 17 -4.45 -10.11 7.95
CA TYR A 17 -5.44 -9.29 8.66
C TYR A 17 -6.25 -10.07 9.70
N ALA A 18 -6.48 -11.37 9.48
CA ALA A 18 -7.13 -12.21 10.48
C ALA A 18 -6.26 -12.36 11.74
N VAL A 19 -4.94 -12.50 11.56
CA VAL A 19 -3.98 -12.52 12.67
C VAL A 19 -3.93 -11.16 13.37
N LEU A 20 -3.85 -10.07 12.60
CA LEU A 20 -3.88 -8.70 13.14
C LEU A 20 -5.14 -8.45 13.99
N ALA A 21 -6.32 -8.84 13.51
CA ALA A 21 -7.57 -8.64 14.25
C ALA A 21 -7.54 -9.35 15.62
N ARG A 22 -7.00 -10.57 15.66
CA ARG A 22 -6.85 -11.34 16.90
C ARG A 22 -5.76 -10.76 17.81
N ALA A 23 -4.67 -10.25 17.25
CA ALA A 23 -3.64 -9.52 18.00
C ALA A 23 -4.23 -8.30 18.70
N LEU A 24 -4.98 -7.46 17.97
CA LEU A 24 -5.66 -6.28 18.52
C LEU A 24 -6.69 -6.65 19.60
N GLU A 25 -7.39 -7.78 19.46
CA GLU A 25 -8.30 -8.28 20.51
C GLU A 25 -7.54 -8.63 21.79
N MET A 26 -6.42 -9.35 21.68
CA MET A 26 -5.57 -9.68 22.82
C MET A 26 -4.95 -8.44 23.48
N GLU A 27 -4.58 -7.42 22.71
CA GLU A 27 -4.11 -6.14 23.26
C GLU A 27 -5.21 -5.42 24.05
N ARG A 28 -6.46 -5.47 23.57
CA ARG A 28 -7.61 -4.91 24.29
C ARG A 28 -7.91 -5.63 25.61
N GLU A 29 -7.52 -6.90 25.72
CA GLU A 29 -7.54 -7.67 26.96
C GLU A 29 -6.37 -7.33 27.89
N GLY A 30 -5.48 -6.42 27.49
CA GLY A 30 -4.34 -5.96 28.28
C GLY A 30 -3.06 -6.79 28.08
N ARG A 31 -2.98 -7.58 27.02
CA ARG A 31 -1.79 -8.39 26.71
C ARG A 31 -0.79 -7.58 25.88
N GLU A 32 0.49 -7.80 26.14
CA GLU A 32 1.57 -7.30 25.28
C GLU A 32 1.73 -8.24 24.09
N ILE A 33 1.67 -7.69 22.87
CA ILE A 33 1.74 -8.44 21.62
C ILE A 33 2.93 -7.94 20.79
N LEU A 34 3.69 -8.89 20.23
CA LEU A 34 4.75 -8.61 19.27
C LEU A 34 4.21 -8.89 17.87
N HIS A 35 4.16 -7.85 17.04
CA HIS A 35 3.67 -7.95 15.66
C HIS A 35 4.76 -8.45 14.72
N LEU A 36 4.52 -9.60 14.09
CA LEU A 36 5.41 -10.26 13.12
C LEU A 36 4.65 -10.71 11.86
N GLU A 37 3.40 -10.26 11.71
CA GLU A 37 2.46 -10.72 10.70
C GLU A 37 2.32 -9.76 9.50
N LEU A 38 2.71 -8.49 9.64
CA LEU A 38 2.60 -7.49 8.57
C LEU A 38 3.97 -7.20 7.94
N GLY A 39 3.99 -7.12 6.60
CA GLY A 39 5.20 -6.85 5.82
C GLY A 39 5.47 -5.36 5.54
N GLN A 40 4.73 -4.44 6.16
CA GLN A 40 4.98 -3.00 5.99
C GLN A 40 6.11 -2.53 6.93
N PRO A 41 6.99 -1.62 6.49
CA PRO A 41 7.98 -1.04 7.37
C PRO A 41 7.36 -0.20 8.50
N ASP A 42 8.07 -0.07 9.61
CA ASP A 42 7.71 0.69 10.80
C ASP A 42 8.07 2.19 10.72
N PHE A 43 8.92 2.55 9.77
CA PHE A 43 9.34 3.94 9.56
C PHE A 43 8.32 4.73 8.73
N ARG A 44 8.28 6.05 8.98
CA ARG A 44 7.47 6.98 8.21
C ARG A 44 8.07 7.19 6.81
N THR A 45 7.21 7.52 5.84
CA THR A 45 7.63 8.02 4.54
C THR A 45 8.68 9.13 4.70
N PRO A 46 9.82 9.08 3.98
CA PRO A 46 10.84 10.12 4.06
C PRO A 46 10.29 11.52 3.79
N GLU A 47 10.71 12.50 4.58
CA GLU A 47 10.14 13.86 4.57
C GLU A 47 10.12 14.51 3.17
N HIS A 48 11.21 14.37 2.41
CA HIS A 48 11.31 14.93 1.06
C HIS A 48 10.29 14.33 0.08
N VAL A 49 9.89 13.07 0.28
CA VAL A 49 8.85 12.41 -0.54
C VAL A 49 7.48 12.95 -0.17
N SER A 50 7.19 13.08 1.13
CA SER A 50 5.94 13.67 1.63
C SER A 50 5.76 15.10 1.13
N GLN A 51 6.81 15.92 1.20
CA GLN A 51 6.81 17.30 0.71
C GLN A 51 6.59 17.38 -0.80
N ALA A 52 7.23 16.51 -1.59
CA ALA A 52 7.00 16.46 -3.04
C ALA A 52 5.54 16.09 -3.39
N GLY A 53 4.92 15.20 -2.61
CA GLY A 53 3.50 14.86 -2.75
C GLY A 53 2.57 16.05 -2.45
N ILE A 54 2.87 16.81 -1.40
CA ILE A 54 2.13 18.03 -1.04
C ILE A 54 2.26 19.08 -2.16
N ALA A 55 3.49 19.35 -2.61
CA ALA A 55 3.74 20.30 -3.69
C ALA A 55 2.99 19.92 -4.98
N ALA A 56 2.95 18.63 -5.34
CA ALA A 56 2.21 18.16 -6.50
C ALA A 56 0.69 18.46 -6.40
N ILE A 57 0.11 18.36 -5.21
CA ILE A 57 -1.29 18.73 -4.96
C ILE A 57 -1.47 20.25 -5.11
N GLU A 58 -0.59 21.05 -4.49
CA GLU A 58 -0.63 22.51 -4.54
C GLU A 58 -0.46 23.08 -5.96
N GLU A 59 0.38 22.44 -6.77
CA GLU A 59 0.61 22.76 -8.19
C GLU A 59 -0.51 22.26 -9.12
N GLY A 60 -1.52 21.57 -8.58
CA GLY A 60 -2.66 21.10 -9.35
C GLY A 60 -2.38 19.89 -10.24
N LEU A 61 -1.38 19.06 -9.91
CA LEU A 61 -1.05 17.81 -10.60
C LEU A 61 -2.06 16.68 -10.26
N THR A 62 -3.35 16.94 -10.48
CA THR A 62 -4.49 16.10 -10.05
C THR A 62 -5.27 15.48 -11.20
N ARG A 63 -4.79 15.63 -12.43
CA ARG A 63 -5.45 15.15 -13.66
C ARG A 63 -4.88 13.83 -14.15
N TYR A 64 -5.54 13.25 -15.15
CA TYR A 64 -5.11 12.02 -15.79
C TYR A 64 -3.65 12.08 -16.25
N THR A 65 -2.97 10.97 -16.01
CA THR A 65 -1.64 10.68 -16.55
C THR A 65 -1.78 9.63 -17.66
N PRO A 66 -0.75 9.43 -18.50
CA PRO A 66 -0.76 8.32 -19.45
C PRO A 66 -0.96 6.98 -18.74
N PRO A 67 -1.62 5.98 -19.36
CA PRO A 67 -1.85 4.67 -18.72
C PRO A 67 -0.59 3.97 -18.23
N ALA A 68 0.56 4.23 -18.87
CA ALA A 68 1.85 3.69 -18.47
C ALA A 68 2.54 4.47 -17.34
N GLY A 69 1.96 5.58 -16.87
CA GLY A 69 2.56 6.52 -15.93
C GLY A 69 3.30 7.69 -16.59
N LEU A 70 3.80 8.62 -15.77
CA LEU A 70 4.54 9.80 -16.20
C LEU A 70 5.87 9.42 -16.87
N MET A 71 6.15 9.95 -18.05
CA MET A 71 7.37 9.62 -18.81
C MET A 71 8.64 9.85 -17.99
N LYS A 72 8.75 11.02 -17.35
CA LYS A 72 9.89 11.37 -16.48
C LYS A 72 10.12 10.34 -15.37
N PHE A 73 9.05 9.85 -14.75
CA PHE A 73 9.18 8.84 -13.69
C PHE A 73 9.62 7.48 -14.25
N ARG A 74 9.09 7.08 -15.41
CA ARG A 74 9.49 5.85 -16.09
C ARG A 74 10.97 5.85 -16.49
N GLU A 75 11.48 6.97 -16.98
CA GLU A 75 12.91 7.12 -17.33
C GLU A 75 13.80 7.01 -16.10
N LEU A 76 13.41 7.63 -14.97
CA LEU A 76 14.16 7.54 -13.72
C LEU A 76 14.21 6.09 -13.19
N ILE A 77 13.08 5.38 -13.18
CA ILE A 77 13.04 3.98 -12.74
C ILE A 77 13.84 3.07 -13.68
N ALA A 78 13.80 3.30 -14.99
CA ALA A 78 14.61 2.51 -15.93
C ALA A 78 16.12 2.71 -15.72
N ALA A 79 16.55 3.91 -15.36
CA ALA A 79 17.95 4.18 -15.02
C ALA A 79 18.36 3.55 -13.68
N ASP A 80 17.49 3.58 -12.67
CA ASP A 80 17.74 3.03 -11.33
C ASP A 80 17.75 1.49 -11.32
N ALA A 81 16.71 0.85 -11.87
CA ALA A 81 16.58 -0.60 -11.90
C ALA A 81 17.55 -1.30 -12.88
N GLY A 82 18.16 -0.52 -13.79
CA GLY A 82 19.17 -1.00 -14.73
C GLY A 82 20.61 -0.91 -14.20
N ALA A 83 20.83 -0.33 -13.04
CA ALA A 83 22.12 -0.28 -12.33
C ALA A 83 22.34 -1.54 -11.49
#